data_AF-A0A261KVY2-F1
#
_entry.id   AF-A0A261KVY2-F1
#
_cell.length_a   1.000
_cell.length_b   1.000
_cell.length_c   1.000
_cell.angle_alpha   90.00
_cell.angle_beta   90.00
_cell.angle_gamma   90.00
#
_symmetry.space_group_name_H-M   'P 1'
#
loop_
_entity.id
_entity.type
_entity.pdbx_description
1 polymer ?
#
loop_
_entity_poly.entity_id
_entity_poly.type
_entity_poly.pdbx_seq_one_letter_code
_entity_poly.pdbx_strand_id
1 'polypeptide(L)'
;SGLTADGIVGPQTWGLIDTGKIARPTLYFGSTGEDVEYLQIWLKAVGFRSLVVDGIFGVATEEAVKNFQKSNNLTVDGIVGPQTWAKLESINV
;
A
#
# COMPACT_ATOMS: atom_id res chain seq x y z
N SER A 1 -13.48 13.63 -27.25
CA SER A 1 -14.31 12.41 -27.32
C SER A 1 -13.40 11.29 -27.79
N GLY A 2 -12.84 10.48 -26.90
CA GLY A 2 -13.53 9.27 -26.42
C GLY A 2 -13.10 8.11 -27.31
N LEU A 3 -12.12 7.33 -26.86
CA LEU A 3 -11.83 6.01 -27.43
C LEU A 3 -12.10 4.99 -26.34
N THR A 4 -13.11 4.17 -26.56
CA THR A 4 -13.46 3.01 -25.73
C THR A 4 -13.18 1.78 -26.58
N ALA A 5 -12.18 0.98 -26.21
CA ALA A 5 -11.93 -0.41 -26.64
C ALA A 5 -10.87 -0.99 -25.67
N ASP A 6 -11.32 -1.54 -24.53
CA ASP A 6 -11.40 -2.98 -24.24
C ASP A 6 -10.12 -3.66 -23.66
N GLY A 7 -8.99 -2.96 -23.52
CA GLY A 7 -7.72 -3.48 -22.95
C GLY A 7 -6.95 -2.52 -22.02
N ILE A 8 -6.91 -2.83 -20.72
CA ILE A 8 -6.17 -2.13 -19.65
C ILE A 8 -4.67 -2.03 -19.96
N VAL A 9 -4.00 -0.90 -19.61
CA VAL A 9 -2.73 -0.84 -18.83
C VAL A 9 -2.43 0.60 -18.37
N GLY A 10 -2.55 0.87 -17.06
CA GLY A 10 -1.95 2.04 -16.38
C GLY A 10 -0.50 1.73 -15.95
N PRO A 11 0.32 2.70 -15.51
CA PRO A 11 1.77 2.53 -15.36
C PRO A 11 2.25 1.42 -14.39
N GLN A 12 1.36 0.76 -13.64
CA GLN A 12 1.66 -0.44 -12.86
C GLN A 12 1.53 -1.77 -13.64
N THR A 13 0.83 -1.80 -14.78
CA THR A 13 0.48 -3.08 -15.43
C THR A 13 1.62 -3.66 -16.29
N TRP A 14 2.67 -2.89 -16.62
CA TRP A 14 3.87 -3.47 -17.26
C TRP A 14 4.78 -4.25 -16.29
N GLY A 15 4.56 -4.18 -14.97
CA GLY A 15 5.33 -4.97 -14.00
C GLY A 15 4.86 -6.42 -13.85
N LEU A 16 3.71 -6.79 -14.44
CA LEU A 16 3.03 -8.08 -14.20
C LEU A 16 3.22 -9.12 -15.31
N ILE A 17 3.80 -8.75 -16.45
CA ILE A 17 4.11 -9.72 -17.51
C ILE A 17 5.60 -10.01 -17.39
N ASP A 18 5.98 -10.98 -16.53
CA ASP A 18 7.15 -11.89 -16.70
C ASP A 18 7.86 -12.39 -15.41
N THR A 19 7.25 -12.46 -14.20
CA THR A 19 7.94 -13.19 -13.08
C THR A 19 7.10 -13.96 -12.07
N GLY A 20 5.79 -14.16 -12.27
CA GLY A 20 5.06 -15.22 -11.55
C GLY A 20 5.19 -15.27 -10.01
N LYS A 21 5.25 -14.13 -9.31
CA LYS A 21 4.88 -13.97 -7.88
C LYS A 21 4.98 -12.47 -7.58
N ILE A 22 3.87 -11.75 -7.60
CA ILE A 22 3.88 -10.28 -7.50
C ILE A 22 4.18 -9.91 -6.04
N ALA A 23 5.44 -9.67 -5.71
CA ALA A 23 5.82 -9.13 -4.42
C ALA A 23 5.43 -7.65 -4.40
N ARG A 24 4.65 -7.22 -3.40
CA ARG A 24 4.37 -5.80 -3.15
C ARG A 24 5.70 -5.04 -2.94
N PRO A 25 5.84 -3.80 -3.42
CA PRO A 25 7.06 -3.03 -3.22
C PRO A 25 7.27 -2.69 -1.74
N THR A 26 8.51 -2.40 -1.37
CA THR A 26 8.79 -1.82 -0.04
C THR A 26 8.47 -0.33 -0.06
N LEU A 27 7.54 0.10 0.79
CA LEU A 27 7.14 1.51 0.90
C LEU A 27 7.70 2.13 2.19
N TYR A 28 8.06 3.40 2.13
CA TYR A 28 8.63 4.17 3.24
C TYR A 28 8.37 5.67 3.03
N PHE A 29 8.69 6.49 4.03
CA PHE A 29 8.53 7.95 3.97
C PHE A 29 9.05 8.55 2.65
N GLY A 30 8.21 9.35 1.99
CA GLY A 30 8.49 9.95 0.68
C GLY A 30 8.15 9.09 -0.53
N SER A 31 7.78 7.81 -0.34
CA SER A 31 7.21 7.00 -1.42
C SER A 31 5.91 7.61 -1.95
N THR A 32 5.64 7.46 -3.24
CA THR A 32 4.41 7.97 -3.87
C THR A 32 3.85 7.00 -4.91
N GLY A 33 2.54 7.08 -5.18
CA GLY A 33 1.88 6.37 -6.28
C GLY A 33 0.82 5.37 -5.83
N GLU A 34 0.34 4.56 -6.78
CA GLU A 34 -0.80 3.65 -6.59
C GLU A 34 -0.60 2.64 -5.45
N ASP A 35 0.62 2.15 -5.23
CA ASP A 35 0.90 1.25 -4.09
C ASP A 35 0.75 1.94 -2.73
N VAL A 36 1.03 3.25 -2.67
CA VAL A 36 0.81 4.06 -1.46
C VAL A 36 -0.67 4.31 -1.25
N GLU A 37 -1.43 4.60 -2.30
CA GLU A 37 -2.90 4.71 -2.21
C GLU A 37 -3.49 3.40 -1.68
N TYR A 38 -3.03 2.26 -2.22
CA TYR A 38 -3.46 0.94 -1.79
C TYR A 38 -3.13 0.69 -0.31
N LEU A 39 -1.92 1.03 0.14
CA LEU A 39 -1.54 0.99 1.55
C LEU A 39 -2.49 1.85 2.41
N GLN A 40 -2.75 3.09 2.00
CA GLN A 40 -3.59 4.04 2.74
C GLN A 40 -5.03 3.52 2.86
N ILE A 41 -5.58 2.92 1.80
CA ILE A 41 -6.91 2.27 1.81
C ILE A 41 -6.94 1.16 2.87
N TRP A 42 -5.94 0.28 2.88
CA TRP A 42 -5.86 -0.79 3.87
C TRP A 42 -5.71 -0.27 5.30
N LEU A 43 -4.84 0.72 5.53
CA LEU A 43 -4.69 1.36 6.83
C LEU A 43 -6.03 1.95 7.32
N LYS A 44 -6.80 2.62 6.44
CA LYS A 44 -8.14 3.10 6.80
C LYS A 44 -9.07 1.96 7.21
N ALA A 45 -9.06 0.85 6.45
CA ALA A 45 -9.92 -0.30 6.70
C ALA A 45 -9.61 -0.97 8.06
N VAL A 46 -8.34 -1.07 8.44
CA VAL A 46 -7.92 -1.68 9.72
C VAL A 46 -8.03 -0.73 10.92
N GLY A 47 -8.45 0.52 10.73
CA GLY A 47 -8.80 1.41 11.85
C GLY A 47 -8.32 2.86 11.73
N PHE A 48 -7.42 3.19 10.79
CA PHE A 48 -6.88 4.55 10.62
C PHE A 48 -7.81 5.43 9.76
N ARG A 49 -9.09 5.53 10.13
CA ARG A 49 -10.17 6.10 9.29
C ARG A 49 -9.95 7.56 8.85
N SER A 50 -9.19 8.34 9.63
CA SER A 50 -8.86 9.74 9.33
C SER A 50 -7.70 9.90 8.34
N LEU A 51 -7.00 8.82 7.96
CA LEU A 51 -5.91 8.89 7.00
C LEU A 51 -6.43 9.32 5.62
N VAL A 52 -5.73 10.23 4.96
CA VAL A 52 -6.05 10.65 3.59
C VAL A 52 -5.49 9.62 2.61
N VAL A 53 -6.23 9.34 1.53
CA VAL A 53 -5.75 8.53 0.40
C VAL A 53 -5.36 9.49 -0.70
N ASP A 54 -4.08 9.87 -0.73
CA ASP A 54 -3.50 10.83 -1.68
C ASP A 54 -2.30 10.25 -2.44
N GLY A 55 -1.94 8.99 -2.16
CA GLY A 55 -0.81 8.34 -2.78
C GLY A 55 0.53 8.90 -2.33
N ILE A 56 0.59 9.64 -1.21
CA ILE A 56 1.81 10.21 -0.65
C ILE A 56 2.10 9.57 0.72
N PHE A 57 3.25 8.92 0.84
CA PHE A 57 3.70 8.36 2.10
C PHE A 57 4.35 9.47 2.94
N GLY A 58 3.50 10.32 3.51
CA GLY A 58 3.90 11.40 4.42
C GLY A 58 3.91 10.97 5.88
N VAL A 59 4.07 11.97 6.77
CA VAL A 59 4.12 11.77 8.23
C VAL A 59 2.89 11.00 8.75
N ALA A 60 1.69 11.34 8.28
CA ALA A 60 0.46 10.67 8.72
C ALA A 60 0.43 9.18 8.34
N THR A 61 0.92 8.82 7.14
CA THR A 61 1.01 7.42 6.70
C THR A 61 2.07 6.67 7.50
N GLU A 62 3.23 7.30 7.74
CA GLU A 62 4.29 6.70 8.56
C GLU A 62 3.85 6.41 9.99
N GLU A 63 3.17 7.36 10.63
CA GLU A 63 2.61 7.17 11.98
C GLU A 63 1.57 6.04 12.00
N ALA A 64 0.69 5.97 10.99
CA ALA A 64 -0.27 4.88 10.86
C ALA A 64 0.43 3.52 10.69
N VAL A 65 1.48 3.43 9.86
CA VAL A 65 2.27 2.21 9.69
C VAL A 65 2.95 1.81 10.99
N LYS A 66 3.62 2.73 11.68
CA LYS A 66 4.27 2.44 12.98
C LYS A 66 3.27 1.96 14.03
N ASN A 67 2.10 2.59 14.10
CA ASN A 67 1.03 2.16 15.00
C ASN A 67 0.50 0.76 14.63
N PHE A 68 0.31 0.49 13.34
CA PHE A 68 -0.09 -0.82 12.85
C PHE A 68 0.94 -1.91 13.18
N GLN A 69 2.22 -1.64 12.94
CA GLN A 69 3.32 -2.55 13.25
C GLN A 69 3.33 -2.86 14.75
N LYS A 70 3.23 -1.82 15.58
CA LYS A 70 3.20 -1.93 17.04
C LYS A 70 2.01 -2.78 17.51
N SER A 71 0.80 -2.55 16.99
CA SER A 71 -0.39 -3.31 17.38
C SER A 71 -0.36 -4.77 16.94
N ASN A 72 0.47 -5.10 15.95
CA ASN A 72 0.57 -6.44 15.37
C ASN A 72 1.88 -7.17 15.71
N ASN A 73 2.65 -6.66 16.68
CA ASN A 73 3.94 -7.23 17.11
C ASN A 73 4.95 -7.40 15.95
N LEU A 74 4.97 -6.45 15.02
CA LEU A 74 5.98 -6.35 13.96
C LEU A 74 7.11 -5.40 14.39
N THR A 75 8.24 -5.44 13.69
CA THR A 75 9.27 -4.40 13.82
C THR A 75 8.68 -3.02 13.52
N VAL A 76 8.83 -2.08 14.45
CA VAL A 76 8.26 -0.72 14.34
C VAL A 76 9.27 0.23 13.68
N ASP A 77 9.51 0.02 12.40
CA ASP A 77 10.46 0.81 11.60
C ASP A 77 9.78 1.86 10.70
N GLY A 78 8.45 1.81 10.56
CA GLY A 78 7.71 2.68 9.63
C GLY A 78 7.85 2.28 8.16
N ILE A 79 8.43 1.10 7.88
CA ILE A 79 8.66 0.58 6.54
C ILE A 79 7.65 -0.55 6.25
N VAL A 80 6.97 -0.44 5.11
CA VAL A 80 6.02 -1.47 4.65
C VAL A 80 6.76 -2.44 3.75
N GLY A 81 7.46 -3.38 4.39
CA GLY A 81 8.06 -4.54 3.73
C GLY A 81 7.10 -5.75 3.64
N PRO A 82 7.59 -6.91 3.17
CA PRO A 82 6.77 -8.10 2.95
C PRO A 82 5.98 -8.59 4.18
N GLN A 83 6.55 -8.46 5.38
CA GLN A 83 5.85 -8.87 6.61
C GLN A 83 4.67 -7.94 6.94
N THR A 84 4.84 -6.64 6.74
CA THR A 84 3.77 -5.65 6.95
C THR A 84 2.65 -5.86 5.94
N TRP A 85 2.99 -6.08 4.66
CA TRP A 85 2.01 -6.41 3.61
C TRP A 85 1.23 -7.68 3.92
N ALA A 86 1.94 -8.78 4.22
CA ALA A 86 1.31 -10.04 4.56
C ALA A 86 0.36 -9.89 5.76
N LYS A 87 0.74 -9.07 6.75
CA LYS A 87 -0.13 -8.82 7.91
C LYS A 87 -1.36 -8.01 7.55
N LEU A 88 -1.24 -6.91 6.79
CA LEU A 88 -2.39 -6.12 6.34
C LEU A 88 -3.38 -6.98 5.56
N GLU A 89 -2.90 -7.72 4.57
CA GLU A 89 -3.73 -8.54 3.68
C GLU A 89 -4.31 -9.79 4.38
N SER A 90 -3.75 -10.21 5.53
CA SER A 90 -4.33 -11.28 6.35
C SER A 90 -5.53 -10.84 7.19
N ILE A 91 -5.75 -9.52 7.35
CA ILE A 91 -6.85 -9.01 8.16
C ILE A 91 -8.10 -8.97 7.30
N ASN A 92 -9.13 -9.70 7.71
CA ASN A 92 -10.43 -9.68 7.06
C ASN A 92 -11.21 -8.44 7.53
N VAL A 93 -11.09 -7.35 6.76
CA VAL A 93 -11.79 -6.07 6.98
C VAL A 93 -13.16 -6.02 6.33
#